data_AF-A0AAW3C9A5-F1
#
_entry.id   AF-A0AAW3C9A5-F1
#
_cell.length_a   1.000
_cell.length_b   1.000
_cell.length_c   1.000
_cell.angle_alpha   90.00
_cell.angle_beta   90.00
_cell.angle_gamma   90.00
#
_symmetry.space_group_name_H-M   'P 1'
#
loop_
_entity.id
_entity.type
_entity.pdbx_description
1 polymer ?
#
loop_
_entity_poly.entity_id
_entity_poly.type
_entity_poly.pdbx_seq_one_letter_code
_entity_poly.pdbx_strand_id
1 'polypeptide(L)'
;ESRPANPGPVGLLGFGLSTILLNLHNTGRFPLSTVIVAMGIALGGGAQVIVGLLEWVRGNTFAHVAFTSYGAFWLSLVLVWLLPNTAARSSSIVEPASEYFVGVYLVLWGIFSFLMLMCTIRMNVAIFIVFLTVTLLFLMLGFANMTGNQTALRVAGYEGVICGSTALYLAFAEILNEVWDRTILPVIPMTQLLDWLVMLMCTIRMNVAIFIVFLTVTLLFLMLGFANMTGNQTALRVAGYEGVICGSTALYLAFAEILNEVWDRTILPVIPMTQLLDWLGVRRQKPEEVTGLNCSVPILKNGNN
;
A
#
# COMPACT_ATOMS: atom_id res chain seq x y z
N GLU A 1 -11.75 -34.44 2.92
CA GLU A 1 -11.98 -33.38 3.93
C GLU A 1 -12.57 -32.17 3.23
N SER A 2 -13.65 -31.56 3.75
CA SER A 2 -14.24 -30.35 3.16
C SER A 2 -13.40 -29.14 3.55
N ARG A 3 -12.68 -28.55 2.58
CA ARG A 3 -11.96 -27.29 2.79
C ARG A 3 -12.99 -26.18 3.07
N PRO A 4 -12.94 -25.48 4.21
CA PRO A 4 -13.87 -24.39 4.48
C PRO A 4 -13.66 -23.25 3.49
N ALA A 5 -14.75 -22.63 3.03
CA ALA A 5 -14.73 -21.51 2.10
C ALA A 5 -13.85 -20.36 2.61
N ASN A 6 -13.14 -19.67 1.71
CA ASN A 6 -12.37 -18.48 2.03
C ASN A 6 -13.30 -17.27 2.23
N PRO A 7 -13.40 -16.67 3.44
CA PRO A 7 -14.25 -15.51 3.66
C PRO A 7 -13.56 -14.19 3.27
N GLY A 8 -12.23 -14.18 3.09
CA GLY A 8 -11.44 -13.00 2.76
C GLY A 8 -11.97 -12.14 1.60
N PRO A 9 -12.41 -12.73 0.46
CA PRO A 9 -12.95 -11.96 -0.66
C PRO A 9 -14.18 -11.14 -0.29
N VAL A 10 -15.05 -11.64 0.59
CA VAL A 10 -16.23 -10.89 1.05
C VAL A 10 -15.81 -9.64 1.82
N GLY A 11 -14.80 -9.75 2.68
CA GLY A 11 -14.25 -8.62 3.43
C GLY A 11 -13.64 -7.56 2.51
N LEU A 12 -12.91 -7.99 1.49
CA LEU A 12 -12.30 -7.10 0.49
C LEU A 12 -13.34 -6.44 -0.42
N LEU A 13 -14.41 -7.14 -0.81
CA LEU A 13 -15.53 -6.55 -1.55
C LEU A 13 -16.24 -5.49 -0.72
N GLY A 14 -16.48 -5.77 0.57
CA GLY A 14 -17.11 -4.81 1.47
C GLY A 14 -16.30 -3.55 1.68
N PHE A 15 -15.00 -3.71 1.90
CA PHE A 15 -14.07 -2.59 1.97
C PHE A 15 -14.01 -1.82 0.64
N GLY A 16 -13.78 -2.52 -0.48
CA GLY A 16 -13.54 -1.91 -1.79
C GLY A 16 -14.73 -1.12 -2.32
N LEU A 17 -15.92 -1.71 -2.31
CA LEU A 17 -17.14 -1.05 -2.80
C LEU A 17 -17.52 0.17 -1.96
N SER A 18 -17.45 0.05 -0.63
CA SER A 18 -17.78 1.16 0.27
C SER A 18 -16.75 2.30 0.14
N THR A 19 -15.47 1.94 0.01
CA THR A 19 -14.37 2.91 -0.17
C THR A 19 -14.54 3.69 -1.48
N ILE A 20 -14.88 3.04 -2.58
CA ILE A 20 -15.14 3.73 -3.86
C ILE A 20 -16.30 4.72 -3.71
N LEU A 21 -17.42 4.29 -3.13
CA LEU A 21 -18.61 5.14 -3.01
C LEU A 21 -18.35 6.38 -2.14
N LEU A 22 -17.69 6.22 -0.99
CA LEU A 22 -17.30 7.35 -0.14
C LEU A 22 -16.35 8.29 -0.88
N ASN A 23 -15.40 7.76 -1.64
CA ASN A 23 -14.39 8.59 -2.26
C ASN A 23 -14.87 9.27 -3.55
N LEU A 24 -15.88 8.74 -4.22
CA LEU A 24 -16.63 9.47 -5.25
C LEU A 24 -17.26 10.75 -4.67
N HIS A 25 -17.81 10.68 -3.45
CA HIS A 25 -18.26 11.87 -2.73
C HIS A 25 -17.10 12.83 -2.43
N ASN A 26 -15.96 12.33 -1.93
CA ASN A 26 -14.78 13.15 -1.62
C ASN A 26 -14.17 13.84 -2.85
N THR A 27 -14.40 13.35 -4.09
CA THR A 27 -14.02 14.09 -5.31
C THR A 27 -14.80 15.39 -5.51
N GLY A 28 -15.84 15.65 -4.71
CA GLY A 28 -16.72 16.82 -4.81
C GLY A 28 -17.76 16.71 -5.94
N ARG A 29 -17.87 15.56 -6.61
CA ARG A 29 -18.83 15.33 -7.71
C ARG A 29 -20.20 14.86 -7.25
N PHE A 30 -20.28 14.23 -6.09
CA PHE A 30 -21.49 13.62 -5.57
C PHE A 30 -21.72 14.03 -4.11
N PRO A 31 -22.97 14.23 -3.68
CA PRO A 31 -23.28 14.48 -2.27
C PRO A 31 -23.08 13.22 -1.43
N LEU A 32 -22.92 13.38 -0.11
CA LEU A 32 -22.93 12.27 0.84
C LEU A 32 -24.36 11.71 0.88
N SER A 33 -24.58 10.63 0.15
CA SER A 33 -25.89 9.98 0.00
C SER A 33 -26.09 8.87 1.02
N THR A 34 -27.35 8.57 1.35
CA THR A 34 -27.74 7.40 2.15
C THR A 34 -27.22 6.08 1.57
N VAL A 35 -26.91 6.02 0.26
CA VAL A 35 -26.24 4.86 -0.35
C VAL A 35 -24.88 4.57 0.31
N ILE A 36 -24.09 5.60 0.61
CA ILE A 36 -22.78 5.47 1.26
C ILE A 36 -22.97 5.00 2.70
N VAL A 37 -23.94 5.59 3.41
CA VAL A 37 -24.27 5.22 4.79
C VAL A 37 -24.75 3.76 4.87
N ALA A 38 -25.65 3.35 3.99
CA ALA A 38 -26.18 1.98 3.94
C ALA A 38 -25.09 0.96 3.63
N MET A 39 -24.20 1.26 2.67
CA MET A 39 -23.06 0.41 2.34
C MET A 39 -22.06 0.32 3.48
N GLY A 40 -21.79 1.44 4.16
CA GLY A 40 -20.96 1.49 5.36
C GLY A 40 -21.52 0.65 6.51
N ILE A 41 -22.84 0.59 6.70
CA ILE A 41 -23.46 -0.26 7.72
C ILE A 41 -23.44 -1.74 7.30
N ALA A 42 -23.96 -2.04 6.11
CA ALA A 42 -24.25 -3.41 5.72
C ALA A 42 -22.99 -4.17 5.28
N LEU A 43 -22.21 -3.59 4.38
CA LEU A 43 -21.15 -4.30 3.67
C LEU A 43 -19.76 -3.91 4.18
N GLY A 44 -19.43 -2.62 4.15
CA GLY A 44 -18.15 -2.11 4.67
C GLY A 44 -18.03 -2.31 6.18
N GLY A 45 -19.14 -2.33 6.91
CA GLY A 45 -19.18 -2.55 8.35
C GLY A 45 -19.54 -3.98 8.72
N GLY A 46 -20.83 -4.29 8.71
CA GLY A 46 -21.39 -5.54 9.25
C GLY A 46 -20.79 -6.80 8.63
N ALA A 47 -20.83 -6.94 7.30
CA ALA A 47 -20.26 -8.10 6.62
C ALA A 47 -18.75 -8.22 6.85
N GLN A 48 -18.02 -7.09 6.84
CA GLN A 48 -16.57 -7.09 7.05
C GLN A 48 -16.19 -7.50 8.48
N VAL A 49 -16.94 -7.08 9.51
CA VAL A 49 -16.76 -7.57 10.89
C VAL A 49 -16.99 -9.08 10.96
N ILE A 50 -18.05 -9.59 10.33
CA ILE A 50 -18.35 -11.03 10.30
C ILE A 50 -17.19 -11.80 9.65
N VAL A 51 -16.66 -11.33 8.52
CA VAL A 51 -15.50 -11.93 7.86
C VAL A 51 -14.29 -11.96 8.79
N GLY A 52 -14.04 -10.87 9.53
CA GLY A 52 -12.98 -10.83 10.53
C GLY A 52 -13.12 -11.92 11.60
N LEU A 53 -14.34 -12.16 12.10
CA LEU A 53 -14.61 -13.26 13.04
C LEU A 53 -14.41 -14.65 12.40
N LEU A 54 -14.74 -14.82 11.12
CA LEU A 54 -14.51 -16.07 10.40
C LEU A 54 -13.01 -16.33 10.15
N GLU A 55 -12.21 -15.29 9.92
CA GLU A 55 -10.75 -15.41 9.79
C GLU A 55 -10.07 -15.79 11.11
N TRP A 56 -10.64 -15.38 12.26
CA TRP A 56 -10.19 -15.87 13.57
C TRP A 56 -10.36 -17.38 13.71
N VAL A 57 -11.51 -17.92 13.28
CA VAL A 57 -11.77 -19.37 13.26
C VAL A 57 -10.78 -20.12 12.34
N ARG A 58 -10.33 -19.47 11.26
CA ARG A 58 -9.32 -20.01 10.32
C ARG A 58 -7.87 -19.86 10.81
N GLY A 59 -7.64 -19.20 11.95
CA GLY A 59 -6.30 -18.96 12.49
C GLY A 59 -5.51 -17.88 11.74
N ASN A 60 -6.18 -17.02 10.96
CA ASN A 60 -5.54 -15.96 10.20
C ASN A 60 -5.58 -14.63 10.99
N THR A 61 -4.59 -14.44 11.86
CA THR A 61 -4.51 -13.27 12.75
C THR A 61 -4.51 -11.94 11.98
N PHE A 62 -3.76 -11.86 10.88
CA PHE A 62 -3.66 -10.62 10.10
C PHE A 62 -5.02 -10.22 9.52
N ALA A 63 -5.69 -11.16 8.83
CA ALA A 63 -6.98 -10.87 8.22
C ALA A 63 -8.08 -10.64 9.27
N HIS A 64 -8.04 -11.36 10.40
CA HIS A 64 -8.94 -11.10 11.52
C HIS A 64 -8.84 -9.66 12.01
N VAL A 65 -7.63 -9.18 12.32
CA VAL A 65 -7.40 -7.81 12.80
C VAL A 65 -7.78 -6.80 11.72
N ALA A 66 -7.40 -7.03 10.46
CA ALA A 66 -7.71 -6.14 9.36
C ALA A 66 -9.23 -5.99 9.15
N PHE A 67 -9.93 -7.09 8.89
CA PHE A 67 -11.36 -7.03 8.54
C PHE A 67 -12.23 -6.61 9.71
N THR A 68 -11.95 -7.08 10.93
CA THR A 68 -12.71 -6.64 12.11
C THR A 68 -12.53 -5.15 12.37
N SER A 69 -11.28 -4.65 12.27
CA SER A 69 -10.99 -3.23 12.55
C SER A 69 -11.55 -2.31 11.48
N TYR A 70 -11.36 -2.60 10.18
CA TYR A 70 -11.93 -1.78 9.11
C TYR A 70 -13.46 -1.87 9.05
N GLY A 71 -14.04 -3.02 9.42
CA GLY A 71 -15.47 -3.15 9.63
C GLY A 71 -15.97 -2.24 10.75
N ALA A 72 -15.28 -2.24 11.89
CA ALA A 72 -15.56 -1.33 12.99
C ALA A 72 -15.39 0.15 12.60
N PHE A 73 -14.37 0.49 11.80
CA PHE A 73 -14.16 1.84 11.25
C PHE A 73 -15.39 2.33 10.46
N TRP A 74 -15.94 1.50 9.57
CA TRP A 74 -17.11 1.88 8.78
C TRP A 74 -18.33 2.11 9.65
N LEU A 75 -18.57 1.23 10.62
CA LEU A 75 -19.66 1.38 11.58
C LEU A 75 -19.47 2.64 12.44
N SER A 76 -18.27 2.90 12.95
CA SER A 76 -18.00 4.08 13.76
C SER A 76 -18.06 5.37 12.94
N LEU A 77 -17.62 5.38 11.68
CA LEU A 77 -17.74 6.54 10.80
C LEU A 77 -19.21 6.89 10.54
N VAL A 78 -20.04 5.89 10.27
CA VAL A 78 -21.49 6.09 10.12
C VAL A 78 -22.11 6.59 11.42
N LEU A 79 -21.73 6.04 12.57
CA LEU A 79 -22.19 6.52 13.87
C LEU A 79 -21.77 7.98 14.11
N VAL A 80 -20.56 8.40 13.71
CA VAL A 80 -20.13 9.81 13.79
C VAL A 80 -21.05 10.73 12.98
N TRP A 81 -21.59 10.27 11.84
CA TRP A 81 -22.54 11.05 11.03
C TRP A 81 -23.98 11.01 11.54
N LEU A 82 -24.40 9.93 12.21
CA LEU A 82 -25.80 9.70 12.59
C LEU A 82 -26.10 9.96 14.08
N LEU A 83 -25.12 9.81 14.97
CA LEU A 83 -25.23 10.22 16.37
C LEU A 83 -25.54 11.72 16.41
N PRO A 84 -26.39 12.16 17.34
CA PRO A 84 -27.23 13.32 17.16
C PRO A 84 -26.46 14.58 16.78
N ASN A 85 -26.85 15.16 15.64
CA ASN A 85 -26.73 16.60 15.43
C ASN A 85 -28.01 17.36 15.88
N THR A 86 -29.07 16.66 16.34
CA THR A 86 -30.32 17.29 16.85
C THR A 86 -31.20 16.43 17.80
N ALA A 87 -30.93 15.15 18.08
CA ALA A 87 -31.88 14.29 18.83
C ALA A 87 -31.99 14.55 20.34
N ALA A 88 -31.13 15.40 20.91
CA ALA A 88 -31.34 15.97 22.23
C ALA A 88 -30.95 17.44 22.17
N ARG A 89 -31.93 18.36 22.14
CA ARG A 89 -31.68 19.81 22.26
C ARG A 89 -31.06 20.21 23.62
N SER A 90 -30.54 19.28 24.41
CA SER A 90 -30.18 19.54 25.81
C SER A 90 -29.24 18.51 26.47
N SER A 91 -28.45 17.70 25.74
CA SER A 91 -27.43 16.85 26.41
C SER A 91 -26.03 17.45 26.25
N SER A 92 -25.58 18.18 27.28
CA SER A 92 -24.28 18.85 27.40
C SER A 92 -23.07 17.91 27.58
N ILE A 93 -23.15 16.65 27.13
CA ILE A 93 -22.13 15.61 27.40
C ILE A 93 -21.32 15.26 26.15
N VAL A 94 -21.93 15.28 24.96
CA VAL A 94 -21.26 14.92 23.68
C VAL A 94 -21.63 15.94 22.61
N GLU A 95 -20.63 16.65 22.10
CA GLU A 95 -20.80 17.62 21.00
C GLU A 95 -20.75 16.92 19.64
N PRO A 96 -21.38 17.50 18.60
CA PRO A 96 -21.20 17.03 17.22
C PRO A 96 -19.72 17.03 16.82
N ALA A 97 -19.31 16.04 16.02
CA ALA A 97 -17.93 15.95 15.58
C ALA A 97 -17.56 17.14 14.68
N SER A 98 -16.49 17.85 15.05
CA SER A 98 -15.89 18.88 14.19
C SER A 98 -15.08 18.24 13.06
N GLU A 99 -14.99 18.91 11.90
CA GLU A 99 -14.17 18.44 10.78
C GLU A 99 -12.72 18.19 11.20
N TYR A 100 -12.16 19.06 12.04
CA TYR A 100 -10.83 18.89 12.58
C TYR A 100 -10.67 17.57 13.36
N PHE A 101 -11.62 17.26 14.24
CA PHE A 101 -11.52 16.05 15.07
C PHE A 101 -11.84 14.77 14.28
N VAL A 102 -12.70 14.85 13.25
CA VAL A 102 -12.84 13.78 12.25
C VAL A 102 -11.51 13.55 11.52
N GLY A 103 -10.78 14.62 11.21
CA GLY A 103 -9.44 14.54 10.65
C GLY A 103 -8.45 13.81 11.57
N VAL A 104 -8.42 14.14 12.87
CA VAL A 104 -7.59 13.42 13.87
C VAL A 104 -7.97 11.94 13.95
N TYR A 105 -9.27 11.63 13.97
CA TYR A 105 -9.78 10.25 13.91
C TYR A 105 -9.24 9.49 12.69
N LEU A 106 -9.27 10.11 11.50
CA LEU A 106 -8.76 9.50 10.27
C LEU A 106 -7.24 9.34 10.26
N VAL A 107 -6.49 10.29 10.84
CA VAL A 107 -5.02 10.15 11.00
C VAL A 107 -4.68 8.95 11.87
N LEU A 108 -5.41 8.71 12.97
CA LEU A 108 -5.20 7.52 13.81
C LEU A 108 -5.45 6.22 13.03
N TRP A 109 -6.48 6.18 12.19
CA TRP A 109 -6.70 5.06 11.26
C TRP A 109 -5.60 4.93 10.21
N GLY A 110 -5.00 6.05 9.80
CA GLY A 110 -3.82 6.07 8.93
C GLY A 110 -2.59 5.47 9.61
N ILE A 111 -2.35 5.79 10.88
CA ILE A 111 -1.26 5.19 11.68
C ILE A 111 -1.49 3.68 11.86
N PHE A 112 -2.71 3.27 12.21
CA PHE A 112 -3.07 1.84 12.27
C PHE A 112 -2.80 1.14 10.93
N SER A 113 -3.22 1.75 9.82
CA SER A 113 -3.03 1.21 8.48
C SER A 113 -1.54 1.12 8.10
N PHE A 114 -0.73 2.10 8.50
CA PHE A 114 0.72 2.08 8.30
C PHE A 114 1.38 0.93 9.06
N LEU A 115 0.97 0.68 10.31
CA LEU A 115 1.48 -0.46 11.08
C LEU A 115 1.08 -1.79 10.43
N MET A 116 -0.16 -1.89 9.93
CA MET A 116 -0.61 -3.07 9.19
C MET A 116 0.14 -3.23 7.86
N LEU A 117 0.44 -2.14 7.14
CA LEU A 117 1.25 -2.15 5.93
C LEU A 117 2.62 -2.79 6.17
N MET A 118 3.28 -2.47 7.29
CA MET A 118 4.56 -3.09 7.64
C MET A 118 4.45 -4.61 7.79
N CYS A 119 3.31 -5.14 8.24
CA CYS A 119 3.07 -6.59 8.31
C CYS A 119 2.93 -7.23 6.92
N THR A 120 2.52 -6.48 5.90
CA THR A 120 2.28 -7.01 4.54
C THR A 120 3.53 -7.19 3.69
N ILE A 121 4.69 -6.68 4.13
CA ILE A 121 5.96 -6.70 3.35
C ILE A 121 6.39 -8.13 2.96
N ARG A 122 6.03 -9.14 3.76
CA ARG A 122 6.33 -10.56 3.48
C ARG A 122 5.17 -11.35 2.86
N MET A 123 4.08 -10.68 2.49
CA MET A 123 2.91 -11.32 1.92
C MET A 123 2.98 -11.25 0.37
N ASN A 124 1.92 -10.78 -0.28
CA ASN A 124 1.88 -10.60 -1.72
C ASN A 124 1.74 -9.11 -2.08
N VAL A 125 2.14 -8.79 -3.32
CA VAL A 125 2.18 -7.42 -3.86
C VAL A 125 0.80 -6.77 -3.84
N ALA A 126 -0.27 -7.53 -4.12
CA ALA A 126 -1.62 -6.99 -4.17
C ALA A 126 -2.10 -6.52 -2.79
N ILE A 127 -1.91 -7.33 -1.74
CA ILE A 127 -2.21 -6.94 -0.35
C ILE A 127 -1.36 -5.73 0.05
N PHE A 128 -0.07 -5.71 -0.29
CA PHE A 128 0.80 -4.57 0.01
C PHE A 128 0.29 -3.28 -0.63
N ILE A 129 -0.11 -3.32 -1.90
CA ILE A 129 -0.68 -2.15 -2.60
C ILE A 129 -1.98 -1.69 -1.96
N VAL A 130 -2.87 -2.61 -1.55
CA VAL A 130 -4.11 -2.26 -0.83
C VAL A 130 -3.78 -1.52 0.47
N PHE A 131 -2.85 -2.06 1.27
CA PHE A 131 -2.46 -1.43 2.54
C PHE A 131 -1.67 -0.14 2.37
N LEU A 132 -0.92 0.01 1.27
CA LEU A 132 -0.22 1.24 0.94
C LEU A 132 -1.20 2.36 0.58
N THR A 133 -2.11 2.06 -0.34
CA THR A 133 -3.13 3.01 -0.81
C THR A 133 -4.11 3.39 0.29
N VAL A 134 -4.52 2.46 1.15
CA VAL A 134 -5.40 2.80 2.30
C VAL A 134 -4.67 3.65 3.34
N THR A 135 -3.38 3.43 3.56
CA THR A 135 -2.56 4.27 4.46
C THR A 135 -2.48 5.70 3.94
N LEU A 136 -2.17 5.85 2.65
CA LEU A 136 -2.13 7.15 1.99
C LEU A 136 -3.50 7.83 2.05
N LEU A 137 -4.57 7.10 1.72
CA LEU A 137 -5.94 7.58 1.77
C LEU A 137 -6.30 8.17 3.15
N PHE A 138 -6.09 7.40 4.23
CA PHE A 138 -6.43 7.86 5.58
C PHE A 138 -5.65 9.09 6.02
N LEU A 139 -4.34 9.12 5.74
CA LEU A 139 -3.51 10.27 6.07
C LEU A 139 -3.93 11.50 5.27
N MET A 140 -4.19 11.34 3.97
CA MET A 140 -4.65 12.43 3.10
C MET A 140 -6.02 12.97 3.52
N LEU A 141 -7.00 12.09 3.80
CA LEU A 141 -8.31 12.51 4.31
C LEU A 141 -8.17 13.19 5.68
N GLY A 142 -7.34 12.65 6.56
CA GLY A 142 -7.08 13.21 7.89
C GLY A 142 -6.53 14.62 7.82
N PHE A 143 -5.42 14.83 7.10
CA PHE A 143 -4.82 16.15 6.93
C PHE A 143 -5.71 17.11 6.14
N ALA A 144 -6.45 16.64 5.13
CA ALA A 144 -7.39 17.48 4.38
C ALA A 144 -8.50 18.03 5.28
N ASN A 145 -9.08 17.20 6.16
CA ASN A 145 -10.10 17.62 7.12
C ASN A 145 -9.54 18.55 8.20
N MET A 146 -8.33 18.29 8.72
CA MET A 146 -7.69 19.16 9.72
C MET A 146 -7.32 20.54 9.18
N THR A 147 -6.96 20.63 7.90
CA THR A 147 -6.56 21.89 7.24
C THR A 147 -7.72 22.61 6.56
N GLY A 148 -8.88 21.97 6.41
CA GLY A 148 -10.01 22.48 5.62
C GLY A 148 -9.72 22.61 4.11
N ASN A 149 -8.65 21.97 3.62
CA ASN A 149 -8.23 22.12 2.23
C ASN A 149 -9.04 21.22 1.28
N GLN A 150 -10.00 21.83 0.59
CA GLN A 150 -10.88 21.16 -0.36
C GLN A 150 -10.14 20.52 -1.54
N THR A 151 -9.02 21.10 -1.97
CA THR A 151 -8.21 20.50 -3.04
C THR A 151 -7.55 19.22 -2.55
N ALA A 152 -6.99 19.21 -1.34
CA ALA A 152 -6.41 18.01 -0.73
C ALA A 152 -7.47 16.91 -0.56
N LEU A 153 -8.69 17.27 -0.16
CA LEU A 153 -9.81 16.34 -0.03
C LEU A 153 -10.18 15.69 -1.37
N ARG A 154 -10.20 16.46 -2.46
CA ARG A 154 -10.45 15.94 -3.82
C ARG A 154 -9.38 14.97 -4.28
N VAL A 155 -8.10 15.28 -4.03
CA VAL A 155 -6.98 14.39 -4.37
C VAL A 155 -7.08 13.09 -3.56
N ALA A 156 -7.42 13.18 -2.26
CA ALA A 156 -7.68 12.01 -1.43
C ALA A 156 -8.85 11.16 -1.96
N GLY A 157 -9.90 11.80 -2.50
CA GLY A 157 -11.00 11.11 -3.18
C GLY A 157 -10.56 10.30 -4.40
N TYR A 158 -9.66 10.81 -5.24
CA TYR A 158 -9.13 9.99 -6.35
C TYR A 158 -8.28 8.82 -5.85
N GLU A 159 -7.43 9.05 -4.85
CA GLU A 159 -6.66 7.98 -4.21
C GLU A 159 -7.56 6.90 -3.62
N GLY A 160 -8.68 7.29 -3.01
CA GLY A 160 -9.61 6.32 -2.44
C GLY A 160 -10.35 5.48 -3.49
N VAL A 161 -10.61 6.03 -4.68
CA VAL A 161 -11.11 5.23 -5.80
C VAL A 161 -10.07 4.20 -6.25
N ILE A 162 -8.79 4.58 -6.28
CA ILE A 162 -7.68 3.65 -6.58
C ILE A 162 -7.59 2.57 -5.49
N CYS A 163 -7.59 2.95 -4.22
CA CYS A 163 -7.56 2.05 -3.07
C CYS A 163 -8.70 1.02 -3.08
N GLY A 164 -9.94 1.47 -3.31
CA GLY A 164 -11.05 0.54 -3.39
C GLY A 164 -10.96 -0.37 -4.61
N SER A 165 -10.44 0.12 -5.74
CA SER A 165 -10.24 -0.68 -6.95
C SER A 165 -9.17 -1.77 -6.79
N THR A 166 -8.08 -1.48 -6.08
CA THR A 166 -7.03 -2.48 -5.79
C THR A 166 -7.54 -3.56 -4.84
N ALA A 167 -8.41 -3.21 -3.88
CA ALA A 167 -9.09 -4.18 -3.02
C ALA A 167 -10.06 -5.07 -3.81
N LEU A 168 -10.82 -4.50 -4.76
CA LEU A 168 -11.67 -5.28 -5.67
C LEU A 168 -10.84 -6.23 -6.53
N TYR A 169 -9.71 -5.78 -7.07
CA TYR A 169 -8.80 -6.63 -7.83
C TYR A 169 -8.37 -7.85 -7.00
N LEU A 170 -7.92 -7.62 -5.76
CA LEU A 170 -7.50 -8.71 -4.88
C LEU A 170 -8.66 -9.67 -4.56
N ALA A 171 -9.86 -9.13 -4.28
CA ALA A 171 -11.04 -9.96 -4.03
C ALA A 171 -11.38 -10.87 -5.22
N PHE A 172 -11.44 -10.31 -6.42
CA PHE A 172 -11.71 -11.08 -7.63
C PHE A 172 -10.57 -12.02 -7.99
N ALA A 173 -9.31 -11.66 -7.69
CA ALA A 173 -8.19 -12.56 -7.90
C ALA A 173 -8.29 -13.79 -7.01
N GLU A 174 -8.64 -13.64 -5.73
CA GLU A 174 -8.87 -14.76 -4.83
C GLU A 174 -10.06 -15.63 -5.30
N ILE A 175 -11.20 -15.01 -5.66
CA ILE A 175 -12.38 -15.75 -6.14
C ILE A 175 -12.08 -16.52 -7.43
N LEU A 176 -11.52 -15.85 -8.45
CA LEU A 176 -11.28 -16.47 -9.75
C LEU A 176 -10.21 -17.55 -9.66
N ASN A 177 -9.15 -17.33 -8.89
CA ASN A 177 -8.10 -18.34 -8.74
C ASN A 177 -8.60 -19.56 -7.97
N GLU A 178 -9.50 -19.38 -7.00
CA GLU A 178 -10.14 -20.50 -6.27
C GLU A 178 -11.15 -21.26 -7.15
N VAL A 179 -12.01 -20.55 -7.87
CA VAL A 179 -13.04 -21.16 -8.75
C VAL A 179 -12.43 -21.96 -9.89
N TRP A 180 -11.33 -21.47 -10.48
CA TRP A 180 -10.67 -22.12 -11.62
C TRP A 180 -9.53 -23.05 -11.23
N ASP A 181 -9.20 -23.14 -9.93
CA ASP A 181 -8.08 -23.92 -9.37
C ASP A 181 -6.75 -23.67 -10.10
N ARG A 182 -6.55 -22.44 -10.59
CA ARG A 182 -5.35 -21.98 -11.29
C ARG A 182 -5.25 -20.46 -11.23
N THR A 183 -4.04 -19.92 -11.38
CA THR A 183 -3.83 -18.48 -11.43
C THR A 183 -4.39 -17.88 -12.72
N ILE A 184 -5.57 -17.25 -12.64
CA ILE A 184 -6.18 -16.42 -13.67
C ILE A 184 -5.72 -14.98 -13.52
N LEU A 185 -5.82 -14.45 -12.29
CA LEU A 185 -5.37 -13.10 -11.94
C LEU A 185 -4.10 -13.20 -11.09
N PRO A 186 -3.01 -12.52 -11.47
CA PRO A 186 -1.73 -12.67 -10.81
C PRO A 186 -1.72 -12.03 -9.42
N VAL A 187 -1.42 -12.83 -8.41
CA VAL A 187 -1.13 -12.37 -7.04
C VAL A 187 0.31 -12.77 -6.73
N ILE A 188 1.25 -11.88 -7.05
CA ILE A 188 2.68 -12.17 -7.01
C ILE A 188 3.18 -12.09 -5.56
N PRO A 189 3.87 -13.12 -5.02
CA PRO A 189 4.53 -13.04 -3.72
C PRO A 189 5.62 -11.95 -3.71
N MET A 190 5.78 -11.26 -2.59
CA MET A 190 6.80 -10.19 -2.49
C MET A 190 8.23 -10.70 -2.70
N THR A 191 8.53 -11.94 -2.32
CA THR A 191 9.84 -12.56 -2.55
C THR A 191 10.19 -12.62 -4.02
N GLN A 192 9.23 -13.06 -4.85
CA GLN A 192 9.42 -13.12 -6.30
C GLN A 192 9.65 -11.73 -6.89
N LEU A 193 8.89 -10.70 -6.46
CA LEU A 193 9.15 -9.32 -6.90
C LEU A 193 10.56 -8.86 -6.51
N LEU A 194 11.01 -9.19 -5.30
CA LEU A 194 12.35 -8.84 -4.84
C LEU A 194 13.44 -9.53 -5.68
N ASP A 195 13.24 -10.81 -6.03
CA ASP A 195 14.15 -11.55 -6.90
C ASP A 195 14.20 -10.93 -8.30
N TRP A 196 13.04 -10.55 -8.86
CA TRP A 196 12.96 -9.83 -10.12
C TRP A 196 13.66 -8.47 -10.07
N LEU A 197 13.49 -7.72 -8.98
CA LEU A 197 14.18 -6.43 -8.80
C LEU A 197 15.69 -6.63 -8.71
N VAL A 198 16.17 -7.60 -7.92
CA VAL A 198 17.60 -7.94 -7.83
C VAL A 198 18.14 -8.39 -9.19
N MET A 199 17.40 -9.25 -9.91
CA MET A 199 17.75 -9.69 -11.26
C MET A 199 17.74 -8.54 -12.27
N LEU A 200 16.76 -7.63 -12.21
CA LEU A 200 16.68 -6.44 -13.07
C LEU A 200 17.86 -5.51 -12.79
N MET A 201 18.18 -5.28 -11.52
CA MET A 201 19.36 -4.51 -11.09
C MET A 201 20.69 -5.17 -11.50
N CYS A 202 20.71 -6.49 -11.71
CA CYS A 202 21.86 -7.23 -12.24
C CYS A 202 21.88 -7.31 -13.78
N THR A 203 20.71 -7.32 -14.44
CA THR A 203 20.54 -7.52 -15.89
C THR A 203 20.67 -6.21 -16.65
N ILE A 204 20.00 -5.16 -16.17
CA ILE A 204 20.47 -3.80 -16.41
C ILE A 204 21.82 -3.79 -15.69
N ARG A 205 22.94 -3.59 -16.38
CA ARG A 205 24.26 -3.40 -15.75
C ARG A 205 24.24 -2.09 -14.95
N MET A 206 23.39 -2.04 -13.93
CA MET A 206 23.10 -0.83 -13.21
C MET A 206 24.27 -0.64 -12.26
N ASN A 207 24.98 0.45 -12.50
CA ASN A 207 26.08 0.84 -11.64
C ASN A 207 25.51 1.38 -10.33
N VAL A 208 26.24 1.23 -9.23
CA VAL A 208 25.83 1.74 -7.91
C VAL A 208 25.49 3.23 -7.98
N ALA A 209 26.20 3.99 -8.83
CA ALA A 209 25.92 5.39 -9.08
C ALA A 209 24.51 5.65 -9.66
N ILE A 210 24.02 4.82 -10.59
CA ILE A 210 22.66 4.96 -11.16
C ILE A 210 21.61 4.75 -10.07
N PHE A 211 21.80 3.72 -9.23
CA PHE A 211 20.91 3.45 -8.10
C PHE A 211 20.86 4.62 -7.11
N ILE A 212 22.02 5.18 -6.75
CA ILE A 212 22.11 6.35 -5.86
C ILE A 212 21.38 7.55 -6.48
N VAL A 213 21.53 7.79 -7.78
CA VAL A 213 20.83 8.88 -8.48
C VAL A 213 19.31 8.69 -8.37
N PHE A 214 18.77 7.54 -8.75
CA PHE A 214 17.31 7.33 -8.68
C PHE A 214 16.76 7.38 -7.25
N LEU A 215 17.50 6.86 -6.26
CA LEU A 215 17.12 6.91 -4.85
C LEU A 215 17.10 8.36 -4.32
N THR A 216 18.17 9.12 -4.58
CA THR A 216 18.30 10.52 -4.13
C THR A 216 17.30 11.45 -4.82
N VAL A 217 17.00 11.24 -6.11
CA VAL A 217 15.91 11.96 -6.82
C VAL A 217 14.56 11.69 -6.16
N THR A 218 14.27 10.42 -5.82
CA THR A 218 12.98 10.05 -5.22
C THR A 218 12.83 10.67 -3.83
N LEU A 219 13.88 10.61 -3.00
CA LEU A 219 13.91 11.24 -1.67
C LEU A 219 13.79 12.78 -1.76
N LEU A 220 14.44 13.40 -2.75
CA LEU A 220 14.32 14.83 -3.03
C LEU A 220 12.86 15.24 -3.27
N PHE A 221 12.16 14.56 -4.17
CA PHE A 221 10.76 14.88 -4.48
C PHE A 221 9.81 14.66 -3.29
N LEU A 222 10.02 13.58 -2.51
CA LEU A 222 9.25 13.33 -1.30
C LEU A 222 9.48 14.42 -0.24
N MET A 223 10.73 14.80 0.01
CA MET A 223 11.05 15.86 0.97
C MET A 223 10.54 17.23 0.53
N LEU A 224 10.61 17.54 -0.77
CA LEU A 224 10.08 18.79 -1.30
C LEU A 224 8.56 18.85 -1.17
N GLY A 225 7.86 17.75 -1.46
CA GLY A 225 6.42 17.62 -1.25
C GLY A 225 6.04 17.82 0.22
N PHE A 226 6.70 17.10 1.13
CA PHE A 226 6.48 17.24 2.57
C PHE A 226 6.77 18.65 3.08
N ALA A 227 7.89 19.25 2.67
CA ALA A 227 8.30 20.59 3.11
C ALA A 227 7.32 21.67 2.63
N ASN A 228 6.80 21.53 1.42
CA ASN A 228 5.81 22.46 0.87
C ASN A 228 4.44 22.31 1.52
N MET A 229 4.05 21.08 1.90
CA MET A 229 2.80 20.81 2.64
C MET A 229 2.84 21.31 4.09
N THR A 230 4.01 21.27 4.73
CA THR A 230 4.18 21.59 6.16
C THR A 230 4.76 22.98 6.43
N GLY A 231 5.23 23.69 5.40
CA GLY A 231 5.96 24.96 5.55
C GLY A 231 7.32 24.82 6.24
N ASN A 232 7.86 23.60 6.36
CA ASN A 232 9.07 23.33 7.13
C ASN A 232 10.34 23.71 6.37
N GLN A 233 10.96 24.82 6.78
CA GLN A 233 12.18 25.36 6.18
C GLN A 233 13.40 24.45 6.33
N THR A 234 13.45 23.60 7.36
CA THR A 234 14.55 22.64 7.55
C THR A 234 14.47 21.53 6.52
N ALA A 235 13.26 21.01 6.25
CA ALA A 235 13.06 19.98 5.23
C ALA A 235 13.39 20.49 3.82
N LEU A 236 13.09 21.76 3.52
CA LEU A 236 13.52 22.44 2.29
C LEU A 236 15.04 22.51 2.15
N ARG A 237 15.77 22.82 3.23
CA ARG A 237 17.24 22.86 3.21
C ARG A 237 17.85 21.47 3.00
N VAL A 238 17.33 20.45 3.69
CA VAL A 238 17.78 19.06 3.51
C VAL A 238 17.52 18.58 2.09
N ALA A 239 16.34 18.88 1.52
CA ALA A 239 16.04 18.62 0.12
C ALA A 239 17.06 19.32 -0.82
N GLY A 240 17.45 20.56 -0.52
CA GLY A 240 18.50 21.26 -1.26
C GLY A 240 19.84 20.51 -1.27
N TYR A 241 20.30 20.01 -0.12
CA TYR A 241 21.53 19.22 -0.03
C TYR A 241 21.45 17.89 -0.78
N GLU A 242 20.32 17.18 -0.68
CA GLU A 242 20.07 15.94 -1.43
C GLU A 242 20.10 16.18 -2.95
N GLY A 243 19.54 17.31 -3.41
CA GLY A 243 19.59 17.70 -4.82
C GLY A 243 21.02 17.89 -5.33
N VAL A 244 21.91 18.46 -4.50
CA VAL A 244 23.35 18.59 -4.83
C VAL A 244 24.02 17.23 -4.94
N ILE A 245 23.76 16.31 -4.02
CA ILE A 245 24.32 14.94 -4.04
C ILE A 245 23.88 14.20 -5.29
N CYS A 246 22.58 14.25 -5.61
CA CYS A 246 22.01 13.67 -6.82
C CYS A 246 22.70 14.20 -8.08
N GLY A 247 22.74 15.54 -8.24
CA GLY A 247 23.33 16.18 -9.41
C GLY A 247 24.82 15.88 -9.57
N SER A 248 25.57 15.89 -8.46
CA SER A 248 27.01 15.57 -8.47
C SER A 248 27.27 14.11 -8.84
N THR A 249 26.44 13.17 -8.35
CA THR A 249 26.56 11.75 -8.66
C THR A 249 26.20 11.46 -10.12
N ALA A 250 25.17 12.11 -10.65
CA ALA A 250 24.81 12.02 -12.06
C ALA A 250 25.91 12.56 -12.98
N LEU A 251 26.51 13.69 -12.60
CA LEU A 251 27.64 14.28 -13.34
C LEU A 251 28.85 13.33 -13.33
N TYR A 252 29.20 12.78 -12.17
CA TYR A 252 30.29 11.80 -12.04
C TYR A 252 30.08 10.60 -12.96
N LEU A 253 28.86 10.03 -12.97
CA LEU A 253 28.54 8.88 -13.81
C LEU A 253 28.67 9.22 -15.30
N ALA A 254 28.13 10.36 -15.75
CA ALA A 254 28.22 10.79 -17.13
C ALA A 254 29.69 10.95 -17.58
N PHE A 255 30.54 11.56 -16.76
CA PHE A 255 31.98 11.66 -17.05
C PHE A 255 32.65 10.29 -17.05
N ALA A 256 32.32 9.42 -16.08
CA ALA A 256 32.94 8.11 -15.97
C ALA A 256 32.60 7.22 -17.17
N GLU A 257 31.37 7.27 -17.69
CA GLU A 257 30.98 6.54 -18.90
C GLU A 257 31.76 7.03 -20.12
N ILE A 258 31.82 8.35 -20.35
CA ILE A 258 32.55 8.94 -21.49
C ILE A 258 34.05 8.62 -21.40
N LEU A 259 34.68 8.82 -20.24
CA LEU A 259 36.11 8.58 -20.07
C LEU A 259 36.47 7.09 -20.15
N ASN A 260 35.62 6.20 -19.63
CA ASN A 260 35.90 4.77 -19.70
C ASN A 260 35.70 4.23 -21.13
N GLU A 261 34.75 4.78 -21.89
CA GLU A 261 34.52 4.44 -23.29
C GLU A 261 35.64 4.94 -24.21
N VAL A 262 36.01 6.23 -24.12
CA VAL A 262 37.00 6.84 -25.03
C VAL A 262 38.39 6.22 -24.90
N TRP A 263 38.76 5.76 -23.70
CA TRP A 263 40.08 5.17 -23.45
C TRP A 263 40.09 3.64 -23.36
N ASP A 264 38.93 2.99 -23.57
CA ASP A 264 38.74 1.53 -23.49
C ASP A 264 39.38 0.87 -22.25
N ARG A 265 39.36 1.60 -21.12
CA ARG A 265 39.90 1.18 -19.83
C ARG A 265 39.25 1.95 -18.69
N THR A 266 39.26 1.39 -17.49
CA THR A 266 38.70 2.05 -16.30
C THR A 266 39.59 3.23 -15.87
N ILE A 267 39.17 4.46 -16.18
CA ILE A 267 39.75 5.71 -15.68
C ILE A 267 39.06 6.14 -14.39
N LEU A 268 37.74 6.21 -14.42
CA LEU A 268 36.93 6.51 -13.24
C LEU A 268 36.24 5.23 -12.74
N PRO A 269 36.35 4.91 -11.44
CA PRO A 269 35.81 3.68 -10.89
C PRO A 269 34.28 3.71 -10.87
N VAL A 270 33.67 2.86 -11.69
CA VAL A 270 32.22 2.64 -11.68
C VAL A 270 31.97 1.24 -11.13
N ILE A 271 31.50 1.18 -9.88
CA ILE A 271 31.27 -0.10 -9.19
C ILE A 271 29.96 -0.72 -9.72
N PRO A 272 30.02 -1.95 -10.28
CA PRO A 272 28.82 -2.67 -10.67
C PRO A 272 27.99 -3.02 -9.43
N MET A 273 26.66 -2.97 -9.54
CA MET A 273 25.77 -3.37 -8.43
C MET A 273 26.04 -4.80 -7.95
N THR A 274 26.47 -5.70 -8.84
CA THR A 274 26.83 -7.09 -8.49
C THR A 274 27.92 -7.17 -7.42
N GLN A 275 28.92 -6.30 -7.47
CA GLN A 275 30.01 -6.28 -6.49
C GLN A 275 29.55 -5.74 -5.13
N LEU A 276 28.61 -4.79 -5.12
CA LEU A 276 27.99 -4.29 -3.88
C LEU A 276 27.10 -5.35 -3.23
N LEU A 277 26.31 -6.06 -4.03
CA LEU A 277 25.46 -7.16 -3.57
C LEU A 277 26.27 -8.31 -2.96
N ASP A 278 27.43 -8.64 -3.55
CA ASP A 278 28.37 -9.62 -3.00
C ASP A 278 28.94 -9.15 -1.63
N TRP A 279 29.28 -7.86 -1.50
CA TRP A 279 29.70 -7.25 -0.22
C TRP A 279 28.60 -7.31 0.86
N LEU A 280 27.34 -7.14 0.46
CA LEU A 280 26.18 -7.19 1.35
C LEU A 280 25.72 -8.64 1.65
N GLY A 281 26.39 -9.65 1.12
CA GLY A 281 26.08 -11.07 1.37
C GLY A 281 24.79 -11.55 0.69
N VAL A 282 24.30 -10.83 -0.32
CA VAL A 282 23.11 -11.22 -1.10
C VAL A 282 23.52 -12.31 -2.10
N ARG A 283 23.39 -13.58 -1.69
CA ARG A 283 23.76 -14.73 -2.53
C ARG A 283 22.97 -14.75 -3.84
N ARG A 284 23.69 -14.79 -4.97
CA ARG A 284 23.10 -15.14 -6.28
C ARG A 284 22.52 -16.56 -6.20
N GLN A 285 21.21 -16.70 -6.32
CA GLN A 285 20.66 -17.94 -6.86
C GLN A 285 20.98 -17.96 -8.35
N LYS A 286 21.57 -19.05 -8.83
CA LYS A 286 21.86 -19.20 -10.27
C LYS A 286 20.54 -19.28 -11.03
N PRO A 287 20.43 -18.66 -12.22
CA PRO A 287 19.20 -18.68 -13.01
C PRO A 287 18.75 -20.10 -13.40
N GLU A 288 19.65 -21.09 -13.40
CA GLU A 288 19.34 -22.50 -13.66
C GLU A 288 18.43 -23.15 -12.60
N GLU A 289 18.37 -22.65 -11.37
CA GLU A 289 17.43 -23.14 -10.33
C GLU A 289 16.03 -22.54 -10.47
N VAL A 290 15.86 -21.42 -11.19
CA VAL A 290 14.58 -20.71 -11.33
C VAL A 290 13.75 -21.25 -12.51
N THR A 291 14.38 -21.94 -13.47
CA THR A 291 13.70 -22.68 -14.55
C THR A 291 13.28 -24.10 -14.18
N GLY A 292 13.21 -24.41 -12.89
CA GLY A 292 12.55 -25.62 -12.37
C GLY A 292 11.03 -25.54 -12.48
N LEU A 293 10.50 -25.43 -13.71
CA LEU A 293 9.12 -25.79 -14.04
C LEU A 293 8.98 -27.31 -13.91
N ASN A 294 9.09 -27.82 -12.69
CA ASN A 294 8.56 -29.12 -12.34
C ASN A 294 7.05 -28.92 -12.18
N CYS A 295 6.32 -29.07 -13.29
CA CYS A 295 4.90 -29.39 -13.30
C CYS A 295 4.68 -30.79 -12.69
N SER A 296 5.05 -30.97 -11.42
CA SER A 296 4.73 -32.14 -10.61
C SER A 296 4.09 -31.66 -9.32
N VAL A 297 2.76 -31.69 -9.35
CA VAL A 297 1.87 -31.73 -8.18
C VAL A 297 2.53 -32.57 -7.07
N PRO A 298 2.58 -32.11 -5.81
CA PRO A 298 2.94 -33.00 -4.72
C PRO A 298 1.80 -34.00 -4.54
N ILE A 299 1.92 -35.14 -5.20
CA ILE A 299 1.16 -36.34 -4.86
C ILE A 299 1.58 -36.71 -3.43
N LEU A 300 0.63 -36.61 -2.51
CA LEU A 300 0.69 -37.18 -1.17
C LEU A 300 1.18 -38.64 -1.29
N LYS A 301 2.44 -38.88 -0.94
CA LYS A 301 2.91 -40.25 -0.70
C LYS A 301 2.43 -40.67 0.68
N ASN A 302 1.43 -41.54 0.68
CA ASN A 302 1.20 -42.50 1.76
C ASN A 302 2.52 -43.21 2.10
N GLY A 303 2.84 -43.31 3.38
CA GLY A 303 4.00 -44.04 3.87
C GLY A 303 3.88 -44.28 5.36
N ASN A 304 3.32 -45.44 5.70
CA ASN A 304 3.43 -46.07 7.01
C ASN A 304 4.86 -46.00 7.55
N ASN A 305 5.00 -45.53 8.79
CA ASN A 305 5.74 -46.18 9.87
C ASN A 305 5.44 -45.46 11.18
#